data_AF-A0A9X9WC44-F1
#
_entry.id   AF-A0A9X9WC44-F1
#
_cell.length_a   1.000
_cell.length_b   1.000
_cell.length_c   1.000
_cell.angle_alpha   90.00
_cell.angle_beta   90.00
_cell.angle_gamma   90.00
#
_symmetry.space_group_name_H-M   'P 1'
#
loop_
_entity.id
_entity.type
_entity.pdbx_description
1 polymer ?
#
loop_
_entity_poly.entity_id
_entity_poly.type
_entity_poly.pdbx_seq_one_letter_code
_entity_poly.pdbx_strand_id
1 'polypeptide(L)' 'MNHVADRSLRWGAPFEPSDRGADPLRNAAAAVELNLALAHEQGRTDQVRLLHAVLALLADPPRN' A
#
# COMPACT_ATOMS: atom_id res chain seq x y z
N MET A 1 -3.45 25.58 -23.18
CA MET A 1 -2.90 24.21 -23.04
C MET A 1 -1.80 24.24 -21.98
N ASN A 2 -1.72 23.17 -21.18
CA ASN A 2 -0.74 22.87 -20.12
C ASN A 2 -1.08 23.30 -18.69
N HIS A 3 -2.18 22.77 -18.14
CA HIS A 3 -2.34 22.54 -16.69
C HIS A 3 -1.76 21.16 -16.31
N VAL A 4 -0.49 20.92 -16.64
CA VAL A 4 0.23 19.80 -16.00
C VAL A 4 0.69 20.34 -14.66
N ALA A 5 -0.24 20.34 -13.70
CA ALA A 5 0.10 20.49 -12.31
C ALA A 5 1.24 19.53 -12.03
N ASP A 6 2.35 20.10 -11.57
CA ASP A 6 3.51 19.46 -10.96
C ASP A 6 3.03 18.64 -9.77
N ARG A 7 2.39 17.50 -10.07
CA ARG A 7 1.92 16.54 -9.10
C ARG A 7 3.14 15.71 -8.74
N SER A 8 4.00 16.33 -7.95
CA SER A 8 4.91 15.64 -7.05
C SER A 8 4.08 14.65 -6.24
N LEU A 9 3.91 13.45 -6.79
CA LEU A 9 3.57 12.25 -6.05
C LEU A 9 4.77 11.98 -5.14
N ARG A 10 4.85 12.78 -4.08
CA ARG A 10 5.79 12.63 -3.00
C ARG A 10 5.33 11.40 -2.24
N TRP A 11 5.73 10.23 -2.73
CA TRP A 11 5.71 8.96 -2.00
C TRP A 11 6.69 9.06 -0.83
N GLY A 12 6.31 9.82 0.19
CA GLY A 12 7.20 10.22 1.26
C GLY A 12 6.51 11.05 2.32
N ALA A 13 5.21 10.90 2.52
CA ALA A 13 4.68 11.14 3.85
C ALA A 13 5.20 9.98 4.71
N PRO A 14 6.05 10.21 5.73
CA PRO A 14 6.29 9.18 6.72
C PRO A 14 4.91 8.76 7.23
N PHE A 15 4.66 7.46 7.29
CA PHE A 15 3.53 6.97 8.06
C PHE A 15 3.86 7.37 9.49
N GLU A 16 3.41 8.56 9.92
CA GLU A 16 3.61 9.01 11.30
C GLU A 16 2.95 7.94 12.15
N PRO A 17 3.73 7.19 12.96
CA PRO A 17 3.13 6.24 13.86
C PRO A 17 2.31 7.08 14.84
N SER A 18 0.99 7.13 14.62
CA SER A 18 0.10 7.80 15.54
C SER A 18 0.31 7.16 16.91
N ASP A 19 0.68 8.01 17.86
CA ASP A 19 1.15 7.64 19.19
C ASP A 19 0.27 6.57 19.86
N ARG A 20 0.94 5.53 20.40
CA ARG A 20 0.45 4.45 21.28
C ARG A 20 -0.49 3.41 20.63
N GLY A 21 0.10 2.29 20.20
CA GLY A 21 -0.61 1.00 20.06
C GLY A 21 -1.05 0.61 18.64
N ALA A 22 -0.64 1.36 17.61
CA ALA A 22 -0.90 0.96 16.23
C ALA A 22 -0.02 -0.25 15.86
N ASP A 23 -0.64 -1.40 15.64
CA ASP A 23 0.00 -2.63 15.17
C ASP A 23 0.69 -2.37 13.81
N PRO A 24 2.02 -2.47 13.72
CA PRO A 24 2.76 -2.22 12.48
C PRO A 24 2.30 -3.11 11.31
N LEU A 25 1.88 -4.35 11.58
CA LEU A 25 1.38 -5.26 10.55
C LEU A 25 0.01 -4.81 10.04
N ARG A 26 -0.86 -4.32 10.93
CA ARG A 26 -2.15 -3.75 10.55
C ARG A 26 -1.99 -2.51 9.67
N ASN A 27 -1.05 -1.63 10.00
CA ASN A 27 -0.76 -0.45 9.20
C ASN A 27 -0.19 -0.84 7.81
N ALA A 28 0.70 -1.83 7.77
CA ALA A 28 1.23 -2.36 6.52
C ALA A 28 0.12 -2.98 5.65
N ALA A 29 -0.77 -3.80 6.23
CA ALA A 29 -1.89 -4.40 5.52
C ALA A 29 -2.82 -3.33 4.91
N ALA A 30 -3.20 -2.30 5.70
CA ALA A 30 -4.04 -1.20 5.22
C ALA A 30 -3.40 -0.43 4.05
N ALA A 31 -2.08 -0.21 4.09
CA ALA A 31 -1.37 0.41 2.99
C ALA A 31 -1.38 -0.46 1.72
N VAL A 32 -1.24 -1.78 1.86
CA VAL A 32 -1.27 -2.71 0.72
C VAL A 32 -2.67 -2.81 0.12
N GLU A 33 -3.73 -2.84 0.93
CA GLU A 33 -5.13 -2.80 0.46
C GLU A 33 -5.43 -1.56 -0.39
N LEU A 34 -4.96 -0.38 0.05
CA LEU A 34 -5.10 0.86 -0.73
C LEU A 34 -4.40 0.76 -2.09
N ASN A 35 -3.18 0.22 -2.11
CA ASN A 35 -2.43 0.03 -3.35
C ASN A 35 -3.08 -1.00 -4.27
N LEU A 36 -3.71 -2.03 -3.71
CA LEU A 36 -4.43 -3.06 -4.46
C LEU A 36 -5.63 -2.46 -5.19
N ALA A 37 -6.43 -1.63 -4.49
CA ALA A 37 -7.56 -0.93 -5.10
C ALA A 37 -7.09 -0.03 -6.27
N LEU A 38 -6.01 0.73 -6.08
CA LEU A 38 -5.44 1.57 -7.14
C LEU A 38 -4.92 0.75 -8.32
N ALA A 39 -4.26 -0.37 -8.08
CA ALA A 39 -3.75 -1.24 -9.14
C ALA A 39 -4.90 -1.90 -9.93
N HIS A 40 -6.00 -2.24 -9.27
CA HIS A 40 -7.21 -2.79 -9.89
C HIS A 40 -7.88 -1.76 -10.82
N GLU A 41 -8.08 -0.53 -10.34
CA GLU A 41 -8.63 0.58 -11.16
C GLU A 41 -7.75 0.90 -12.38
N GLN A 42 -6.43 0.69 -12.28
CA GLN A 42 -5.49 0.91 -13.38
C GLN A 42 -5.31 -0.31 -14.31
N GLY A 43 -6.01 -1.42 -14.07
CA GLY A 43 -5.88 -2.65 -14.85
C GLY A 43 -4.51 -3.32 -14.74
N ARG A 44 -3.72 -3.02 -13.71
CA ARG A 44 -2.35 -3.53 -13.51
C ARG A 44 -2.36 -4.93 -12.91
N THR A 45 -2.74 -5.90 -13.73
CA THR A 45 -3.00 -7.29 -13.31
C THR A 45 -1.80 -7.95 -12.58
N ASP A 46 -0.58 -7.74 -13.04
CA ASP A 46 0.60 -8.32 -12.36
C ASP A 46 0.86 -7.68 -10.99
N GLN A 47 0.62 -6.37 -10.87
CA GLN A 47 0.74 -5.66 -9.59
C GLN A 47 -0.36 -6.10 -8.62
N VAL A 48 -1.59 -6.31 -9.10
CA VAL A 48 -2.70 -6.87 -8.32
C VAL A 48 -2.34 -8.24 -7.74
N ARG A 49 -1.80 -9.15 -8.58
CA ARG A 49 -1.36 -10.48 -8.13
C ARG A 49 -0.27 -10.40 -7.06
N LEU A 50 0.72 -9.53 -7.26
CA LEU A 50 1.79 -9.31 -6.29
C LEU A 50 1.25 -8.79 -4.96
N LEU A 51 0.39 -7.77 -4.98
CA LEU A 51 -0.16 -7.17 -3.77
C LEU A 51 -1.07 -8.14 -3.01
N HIS A 52 -1.80 -9.03 -3.71
CA HIS A 52 -2.51 -10.14 -3.07
C HIS A 52 -1.58 -11.11 -2.34
N ALA A 53 -0.45 -11.48 -2.95
CA ALA A 53 0.53 -12.36 -2.29
C ALA A 53 1.14 -11.71 -1.04
N VAL A 54 1.40 -10.39 -1.09
CA VAL A 54 1.89 -9.63 0.06
C VAL A 54 0.86 -9.61 1.19
N LEU A 55 -0.43 -9.38 0.89
CA LEU A 55 -1.48 -9.42 1.91
C LEU A 55 -1.58 -10.79 2.59
N ALA A 56 -1.48 -11.87 1.81
CA ALA A 56 -1.50 -13.22 2.37
C ALA A 56 -0.32 -13.45 3.34
N LEU A 57 0.88 -12.98 2.98
CA LEU A 57 2.06 -13.09 3.84
C LEU A 57 1.94 -12.27 5.14
N LEU A 58 1.30 -11.11 5.07
CA LEU A 58 1.06 -10.29 6.27
C LEU A 58 0.02 -10.91 7.21
N ALA A 59 -0.99 -11.58 6.64
CA ALA A 59 -2.03 -12.26 7.41
C ALA A 59 -1.53 -13.57 8.06
N ASP A 60 -0.62 -14.28 7.39
CA ASP A 60 -0.01 -15.52 7.89
C ASP A 60 1.51 -15.48 7.71
N PRO A 61 2.25 -14.78 8.59
CA PRO A 61 3.69 -14.69 8.50
C PRO A 61 4.34 -16.06 8.77
N PRO A 62 5.37 -16.46 8.00
CA PRO A 62 6.02 -17.74 8.17
C PRO A 62 6.58 -17.88 9.59
N ARG A 63 6.27 -19.00 10.24
CA ARG A 63 6.83 -19.39 11.53
C ARG A 63 8.24 -19.94 11.28
N ASN A 64 9.25 -19.09 11.45
CA ASN A 64 10.66 -19.53 11.49
C ASN A 64 10.98 -20.27 12.78
#